data_AF-A0A355BJJ3-F1
#
_entry.id   AF-A0A355BJJ3-F1
#
_cell.length_a   1.000
_cell.length_b   1.000
_cell.length_c   1.000
_cell.angle_alpha   90.00
_cell.angle_beta   90.00
_cell.angle_gamma   90.00
#
_symmetry.space_group_name_H-M   'P 1'
#
loop_
_entity.id
_entity.type
_entity.pdbx_description
1 polymer ?
#
loop_
_entity_poly.entity_id
_entity_poly.type
_entity_poly.pdbx_seq_one_letter_code
_entity_poly.pdbx_strand_id
1 'polypeptide(L)'
;QRHFQQSIEKVMLGEAQERRPSIAEQHRISLHEAGHAIVAEHVRPGSVANVTILSRGDTLGYVRQTMDDEAGYLQTEEQIREQLWVLLAGAIAEELTLGSRSTGASGDFQKAIELARRYVLAGMSPLGIVDKSVLAKNEFCRAQQVLLKDVEMAVRSYLAEHMSLR
;
A
#
# COMPACT_ATOMS: atom_id res chain seq x y z
N GLN A 1 18.73 5.69 -23.70
CA GLN A 1 17.47 5.81 -22.91
C GLN A 1 17.39 4.84 -21.73
N ARG A 2 17.63 3.52 -21.88
CA ARG A 2 17.61 2.54 -20.76
C ARG A 2 18.49 2.90 -19.55
N HIS A 3 19.70 3.43 -19.79
CA HIS A 3 20.63 3.76 -18.71
C HIS A 3 20.16 4.97 -17.89
N PHE A 4 19.44 5.91 -18.49
CA PHE A 4 18.92 7.08 -17.79
C PHE A 4 17.77 6.70 -16.85
N GLN A 5 16.85 5.85 -17.33
CA GLN A 5 15.78 5.27 -16.52
C GLN A 5 16.35 4.48 -15.32
N GLN A 6 17.35 3.64 -15.58
CA GLN A 6 18.04 2.87 -14.53
C GLN A 6 18.74 3.76 -13.49
N SER A 7 19.31 4.89 -13.91
CA SER A 7 19.95 5.84 -13.00
C SER A 7 18.94 6.59 -12.14
N ILE A 8 17.78 6.96 -12.68
CA ILE A 8 16.67 7.55 -11.90
C ILE A 8 16.14 6.54 -10.88
N GLU A 9 15.90 5.30 -11.31
CA GLU A 9 15.45 4.22 -10.43
C GLU A 9 16.48 3.90 -9.34
N LYS A 10 17.79 3.97 -9.65
CA LYS A 10 18.87 3.78 -8.67
C LYS A 10 18.86 4.86 -7.58
N VAL A 11 18.65 6.12 -7.96
CA VAL A 11 18.62 7.25 -7.01
C VAL A 11 17.36 7.18 -6.13
N MET A 12 16.22 6.75 -6.68
CA MET A 12 14.94 6.68 -5.96
C MET A 12 14.80 5.46 -5.03
N LEU A 13 15.37 4.30 -5.39
CA LEU A 13 15.09 3.01 -4.72
C LEU A 13 16.30 2.39 -4.01
N GLY A 14 17.52 2.90 -4.19
CA GLY A 14 18.73 2.34 -3.59
C GLY A 14 19.41 1.22 -4.40
N GLU A 15 20.46 0.61 -3.83
CA GLU A 15 21.28 -0.40 -4.52
C GLU A 15 20.60 -1.79 -4.55
N ALA A 16 20.80 -2.55 -5.62
CA ALA A 16 20.22 -3.89 -5.78
C ALA A 16 20.76 -4.85 -4.70
N GLN A 17 19.87 -5.61 -4.07
CA GLN A 17 20.26 -6.56 -3.01
C GLN A 17 21.09 -7.72 -3.61
N GLU A 18 22.18 -8.10 -2.93
CA GLU A 18 23.11 -9.15 -3.40
C GLU A 18 22.49 -10.55 -3.45
N ARG A 19 21.40 -10.79 -2.72
CA ARG A 19 20.71 -12.09 -2.66
C ARG A 19 19.60 -12.15 -3.71
N ARG A 20 19.71 -13.12 -4.62
CA ARG A 20 18.61 -13.45 -5.55
C ARG A 20 17.50 -14.19 -4.77
N PRO A 21 16.25 -13.70 -4.81
CA PRO A 21 15.13 -14.42 -4.21
C PRO A 21 14.93 -15.78 -4.89
N SER A 22 14.52 -16.77 -4.11
CA SER A 22 14.09 -18.08 -4.60
C SER A 22 12.85 -17.96 -5.50
N ILE A 23 12.57 -19.00 -6.29
CA ILE A 23 11.37 -19.02 -7.17
C ILE A 23 10.09 -18.81 -6.35
N ALA A 24 10.01 -19.38 -5.14
CA ALA A 24 8.85 -19.21 -4.25
C ALA A 24 8.72 -17.77 -3.75
N GLU A 25 9.84 -17.12 -3.38
CA GLU A 25 9.85 -15.71 -2.98
C GLU A 25 9.50 -14.80 -4.15
N GLN A 26 10.05 -15.04 -5.34
CA GLN A 26 9.70 -14.31 -6.56
C GLN A 26 8.21 -14.41 -6.88
N HIS A 27 7.63 -15.60 -6.78
CA HIS A 27 6.20 -15.80 -6.99
C HIS A 27 5.36 -15.01 -5.97
N ARG A 28 5.74 -15.05 -4.69
CA ARG A 28 5.07 -14.28 -3.63
C ARG A 28 5.16 -12.77 -3.88
N ILE A 29 6.35 -12.26 -4.20
CA ILE A 29 6.55 -10.84 -4.53
C ILE A 29 5.72 -10.45 -5.75
N SER A 30 5.66 -11.29 -6.77
CA SER A 30 4.84 -11.03 -7.97
C SER A 30 3.36 -10.86 -7.61
N LEU A 31 2.83 -11.70 -6.72
CA LEU A 31 1.46 -11.59 -6.24
C LEU A 31 1.24 -10.32 -5.40
N HIS A 32 2.21 -9.98 -4.56
CA HIS A 32 2.18 -8.76 -3.75
C HIS A 32 2.11 -7.50 -4.62
N GLU A 33 3.03 -7.37 -5.58
CA GLU A 33 3.07 -6.23 -6.51
C GLU A 33 1.85 -6.20 -7.43
N ALA A 34 1.34 -7.37 -7.85
CA ALA A 34 0.10 -7.47 -8.63
C ALA A 34 -1.10 -6.95 -7.82
N GLY A 35 -1.17 -7.28 -6.52
CA GLY A 35 -2.19 -6.75 -5.61
C GLY A 35 -2.19 -5.22 -5.59
N HIS A 36 -1.02 -4.61 -5.38
CA HIS A 36 -0.87 -3.16 -5.45
C HIS A 36 -1.31 -2.58 -6.79
N ALA A 37 -0.85 -3.16 -7.91
CA ALA A 37 -1.14 -2.65 -9.24
C ALA A 37 -2.64 -2.71 -9.59
N ILE A 38 -3.30 -3.84 -9.31
CA ILE A 38 -4.73 -4.03 -9.58
C ILE A 38 -5.58 -3.02 -8.81
N VAL A 39 -5.28 -2.83 -7.52
CA VAL A 39 -6.01 -1.88 -6.67
C VAL A 39 -5.68 -0.44 -7.02
N ALA A 40 -4.41 -0.12 -7.34
CA ALA A 40 -4.01 1.22 -7.76
C ALA A 40 -4.74 1.66 -9.03
N GLU A 41 -4.81 0.80 -10.05
CA GLU A 41 -5.58 1.08 -11.27
C GLU A 41 -7.09 1.21 -11.02
N HIS A 42 -7.62 0.52 -10.02
CA HIS A 42 -9.03 0.65 -9.66
C HIS A 42 -9.34 2.01 -9.04
N VAL A 43 -8.58 2.38 -8.01
CA VAL A 43 -8.84 3.62 -7.25
C VAL A 43 -8.41 4.86 -8.02
N ARG A 44 -7.34 4.74 -8.82
CA ARG A 44 -6.82 5.82 -9.67
C ARG A 44 -6.45 5.25 -11.05
N PRO A 45 -7.40 5.21 -11.99
CA PRO A 45 -7.16 4.69 -13.35
C PRO A 45 -6.01 5.41 -14.06
N GLY A 46 -5.09 4.65 -14.67
CA GLY A 46 -3.90 5.18 -15.34
C GLY A 46 -2.77 5.61 -14.39
N SER A 47 -2.86 5.27 -13.11
CA SER A 47 -1.82 5.61 -12.13
C SER A 47 -0.61 4.68 -12.22
N VAL A 48 -0.74 3.46 -12.71
CA VAL A 48 0.34 2.47 -12.78
C VAL A 48 1.14 2.62 -14.06
N ALA A 49 2.36 3.15 -13.94
CA ALA A 49 3.26 3.32 -15.07
C ALA A 49 4.15 2.09 -15.34
N ASN A 50 4.59 1.38 -14.29
CA ASN A 50 5.42 0.18 -14.39
C ASN A 50 5.30 -0.66 -13.11
N VAL A 51 5.32 -2.00 -13.25
CA VAL A 51 5.33 -2.96 -12.14
C VAL A 51 6.56 -3.85 -12.30
N THR A 52 7.44 -3.88 -11.30
CA THR A 52 8.68 -4.68 -11.34
C THR A 52 8.86 -5.52 -10.08
N ILE A 53 9.35 -6.74 -10.27
CA ILE A 53 9.64 -7.76 -9.23
C ILE A 53 11.14 -7.73 -8.86
N LEU A 54 11.90 -6.80 -9.44
CA LEU A 54 13.34 -6.68 -9.21
C LEU A 54 13.61 -5.96 -7.89
N SER A 55 14.09 -6.68 -6.89
CA SER A 55 14.56 -6.15 -5.60
C SER A 55 15.63 -5.07 -5.80
N ARG A 56 15.37 -3.86 -5.31
CA ARG A 56 16.36 -2.78 -5.18
C ARG A 56 16.14 -2.09 -3.83
N GLY A 57 17.18 -2.03 -3.00
CA GLY A 57 17.10 -1.58 -1.61
C GLY A 57 16.33 -2.55 -0.70
N ASP A 58 15.74 -2.02 0.38
CA ASP A 58 14.89 -2.76 1.33
C ASP A 58 13.48 -3.08 0.80
N THR A 59 13.16 -2.73 -0.45
CA THR A 59 11.82 -2.92 -1.04
C THR A 59 11.88 -3.96 -2.17
N LEU A 60 10.97 -4.94 -2.12
CA LEU A 60 11.01 -6.13 -2.99
C LEU A 60 10.24 -5.98 -4.32
N GLY A 61 9.64 -4.83 -4.58
CA GLY A 61 9.06 -4.46 -5.86
C GLY A 61 8.65 -2.99 -5.87
N TYR A 62 8.31 -2.46 -7.04
CA TYR A 62 7.93 -1.05 -7.18
C TYR A 62 6.85 -0.88 -8.23
N VAL A 63 5.70 -0.38 -7.79
CA VAL A 63 4.67 0.21 -8.65
C VAL A 63 4.94 1.71 -8.74
N ARG A 64 5.43 2.18 -9.90
CA ARG A 64 5.57 3.61 -10.13
C ARG A 64 4.19 4.21 -10.32
N GLN A 65 3.66 4.83 -9.27
CA GLN A 65 2.51 5.70 -9.42
C GLN A 65 2.96 6.97 -10.13
N THR A 66 2.25 7.40 -11.16
CA THR A 66 2.31 8.78 -11.64
C THR A 66 1.73 9.63 -10.52
N MET A 67 2.55 9.93 -9.52
CA MET A 67 2.26 11.02 -8.61
C MET A 67 2.38 12.26 -9.48
N ASP A 68 1.25 12.78 -9.93
CA ASP A 68 1.18 14.20 -10.18
C ASP A 68 1.80 14.87 -8.95
N ASP A 69 2.74 15.79 -9.18
CA ASP A 69 3.41 16.64 -8.17
C ASP A 69 2.41 17.49 -7.33
N GLU A 70 1.12 17.17 -7.38
CA GLU A 70 -0.02 17.73 -6.65
C GLU A 70 -0.56 16.82 -5.54
N ALA A 71 0.24 15.87 -5.02
CA ALA A 71 -0.01 15.36 -3.66
C ALA A 71 0.30 16.47 -2.65
N GLY A 72 -0.50 17.54 -2.69
CA GLY A 72 -0.31 18.75 -1.94
C GLY A 72 -0.35 18.51 -0.44
N TYR A 73 0.02 19.55 0.30
CA TYR A 73 -0.09 19.63 1.76
C TYR A 73 -1.48 19.20 2.32
N LEU A 74 -2.50 19.16 1.48
CA LEU A 74 -3.89 18.85 1.81
C LEU A 74 -4.31 17.55 1.11
N GLN A 75 -4.86 16.60 1.88
CA GLN A 75 -5.43 15.35 1.38
C GLN A 75 -6.89 15.24 1.82
N THR A 76 -7.77 14.78 0.92
CA THR A 76 -9.18 14.49 1.25
C THR A 76 -9.32 13.13 1.94
N GLU A 77 -10.46 12.88 2.58
CA GLU A 77 -10.78 11.57 3.14
C GLU A 77 -10.71 10.47 2.07
N GLU A 78 -11.26 10.74 0.88
CA GLU A 78 -11.25 9.82 -0.26
C GLU A 78 -9.81 9.45 -0.65
N GLN A 79 -8.94 10.43 -0.84
CA GLN A 79 -7.52 10.19 -1.18
C GLN A 79 -6.78 9.39 -0.11
N ILE A 80 -7.06 9.62 1.18
CA ILE A 80 -6.48 8.81 2.27
C ILE A 80 -6.99 7.37 2.18
N ARG A 81 -8.29 7.17 1.95
CA ARG A 81 -8.87 5.83 1.80
C ARG A 81 -8.28 5.11 0.60
N GLU A 82 -8.17 5.74 -0.57
CA GLU A 82 -7.54 5.16 -1.75
C GLU A 82 -6.08 4.76 -1.49
N GLN A 83 -5.32 5.57 -0.76
CA GLN A 83 -3.95 5.22 -0.37
C GLN A 83 -3.91 4.01 0.55
N LEU A 84 -4.83 3.94 1.53
CA LEU A 84 -4.97 2.77 2.39
C LEU A 84 -5.35 1.51 1.60
N TRP A 85 -6.23 1.65 0.60
CA TRP A 85 -6.60 0.54 -0.28
C TRP A 85 -5.37 -0.04 -0.97
N VAL A 86 -4.56 0.81 -1.59
CA VAL A 86 -3.33 0.38 -2.26
C VAL A 86 -2.37 -0.26 -1.27
N LEU A 87 -2.09 0.37 -0.12
CA LEU A 87 -1.12 -0.14 0.86
C LEU A 87 -1.50 -1.52 1.41
N LEU A 88 -2.78 -1.81 1.61
CA LEU A 88 -3.21 -3.11 2.13
C LEU A 88 -3.32 -4.18 1.04
N ALA A 89 -3.36 -3.80 -0.24
CA ALA A 89 -3.61 -4.70 -1.36
C ALA A 89 -2.58 -5.82 -1.49
N GLY A 90 -1.28 -5.53 -1.35
CA GLY A 90 -0.22 -6.51 -1.52
C GLY A 90 -0.33 -7.68 -0.52
N ALA A 91 -0.49 -7.36 0.77
CA ALA A 91 -0.67 -8.36 1.81
C ALA A 91 -1.96 -9.19 1.64
N ILE A 92 -3.05 -8.55 1.20
CA ILE A 92 -4.33 -9.22 0.96
C ILE A 92 -4.24 -10.15 -0.26
N ALA A 93 -3.56 -9.74 -1.33
CA ALA A 93 -3.34 -10.57 -2.51
C ALA A 93 -2.51 -11.83 -2.18
N GLU A 94 -1.46 -11.68 -1.37
CA GLU A 94 -0.70 -12.82 -0.83
C GLU A 94 -1.59 -13.77 -0.03
N GLU A 95 -2.41 -13.24 0.89
CA GLU A 95 -3.28 -14.06 1.73
C GLU A 95 -4.35 -14.80 0.92
N LEU A 96 -5.00 -14.13 -0.04
CA LEU A 96 -6.02 -14.73 -0.89
C LEU A 96 -5.48 -15.86 -1.77
N THR A 97 -4.25 -15.73 -2.26
CA THR A 97 -3.67 -16.68 -3.23
C THR A 97 -2.82 -17.76 -2.56
N LEU A 98 -2.05 -17.41 -1.52
CA LEU A 98 -1.09 -18.29 -0.84
C LEU A 98 -1.55 -18.73 0.55
N GLY A 99 -2.72 -18.26 1.02
CA GLY A 99 -3.27 -18.59 2.34
C GLY A 99 -2.51 -17.98 3.52
N SER A 100 -1.52 -17.12 3.27
CA SER A 100 -0.65 -16.56 4.31
C SER A 100 -0.04 -15.22 3.88
N ARG A 101 0.04 -14.27 4.83
CA ARG A 101 0.81 -13.03 4.69
C ARG A 101 2.31 -13.30 4.92
N SER A 102 3.16 -12.41 4.43
CA SER A 102 4.60 -12.41 4.71
C SER A 102 5.06 -11.18 5.48
N THR A 103 6.32 -11.20 5.93
CA THR A 103 6.96 -10.05 6.58
C THR A 103 7.30 -8.92 5.61
N GLY A 104 7.18 -9.14 4.29
CA GLY A 104 7.45 -8.13 3.26
C GLY A 104 6.51 -6.93 3.31
N ALA A 105 5.28 -7.12 3.78
CA ALA A 105 4.28 -6.05 3.91
C ALA A 105 4.50 -5.09 5.11
N SER A 106 5.57 -5.27 5.89
CA SER A 106 5.81 -4.47 7.11
C SER A 106 5.91 -2.97 6.81
N GLY A 107 6.54 -2.60 5.70
CA GLY A 107 6.66 -1.20 5.27
C GLY A 107 5.31 -0.57 4.94
N ASP A 108 4.42 -1.33 4.29
CA ASP A 108 3.10 -0.84 3.92
C ASP A 108 2.19 -0.69 5.13
N PHE A 109 2.28 -1.61 6.09
CA PHE A 109 1.55 -1.50 7.35
C PHE A 109 1.98 -0.29 8.17
N GLN A 110 3.28 0.02 8.23
CA GLN A 110 3.75 1.23 8.92
C GLN A 110 3.16 2.49 8.29
N LYS A 111 3.19 2.61 6.96
CA LYS A 111 2.59 3.73 6.23
C LYS A 111 1.07 3.79 6.42
N ALA A 112 0.39 2.64 6.42
CA ALA A 112 -1.05 2.56 6.63
C ALA A 112 -1.45 3.02 8.04
N ILE A 113 -0.67 2.65 9.07
CA ILE A 113 -0.87 3.10 10.45
C ILE A 113 -0.68 4.62 10.55
N GLU A 114 0.33 5.18 9.88
CA GLU A 114 0.55 6.63 9.83
C GLU A 114 -0.58 7.38 9.12
N LEU A 115 -1.09 6.85 8.00
CA LEU A 115 -2.25 7.42 7.31
C LEU A 115 -3.52 7.34 8.17
N ALA A 116 -3.79 6.20 8.81
CA ALA A 116 -4.91 6.05 9.72
C ALA A 116 -4.79 7.01 10.93
N ARG A 117 -3.57 7.26 11.41
CA ARG A 117 -3.31 8.25 12.45
C ARG A 117 -3.70 9.66 11.99
N ARG A 118 -3.28 10.04 10.78
CA ARG A 118 -3.61 11.35 10.19
C ARG A 118 -5.11 11.50 9.97
N TYR A 119 -5.77 10.45 9.48
CA TYR A 119 -7.23 10.42 9.29
C TYR A 119 -8.01 10.75 10.58
N VAL A 120 -7.65 10.11 11.70
CA VAL A 120 -8.31 10.37 12.98
C VAL A 120 -8.02 11.79 13.48
N LEU A 121 -6.77 12.26 13.40
CA LEU A 121 -6.39 13.60 13.87
C LEU A 121 -6.91 14.73 13.00
N ALA A 122 -7.17 14.47 11.72
CA ALA A 122 -7.82 15.42 10.80
C ALA A 122 -9.34 15.52 11.04
N GLY A 123 -9.89 14.76 11.98
CA GLY A 123 -11.30 14.77 12.31
C GLY A 123 -12.20 14.04 11.30
N MET A 124 -11.61 13.23 10.42
CA MET A 124 -12.36 12.47 9.40
C MET A 124 -12.97 11.18 9.96
N SER A 125 -12.52 10.74 11.13
CA SER A 125 -13.09 9.56 11.79
C SER A 125 -14.46 9.83 12.41
N PRO A 126 -15.25 8.79 12.75
CA PRO A 126 -16.52 8.94 13.45
C PRO A 126 -16.43 9.67 14.80
N LEU A 127 -15.23 9.81 15.37
CA LEU A 127 -14.99 10.61 16.57
C LEU A 127 -15.11 12.13 16.31
N GLY A 128 -15.09 12.57 15.05
CA GLY A 128 -15.07 13.97 14.67
C GLY A 128 -13.79 14.69 15.09
N ILE A 129 -13.87 16.01 15.29
CA ILE A 129 -12.75 16.85 15.70
C ILE A 129 -12.43 16.56 17.18
N VAL A 130 -11.25 15.98 17.42
CA VAL A 130 -10.83 15.54 18.76
C VAL A 130 -9.50 16.19 19.16
N ASP A 131 -9.40 16.56 20.45
CA ASP A 131 -8.12 16.97 21.03
C ASP A 131 -7.28 15.73 21.36
N LYS A 132 -6.12 15.63 20.71
CA LYS A 132 -5.16 14.53 20.92
C LYS A 132 -4.67 14.42 22.37
N SER A 133 -4.61 15.53 23.11
CA SER A 133 -4.14 15.56 24.50
C SER A 133 -5.16 14.98 25.47
N VAL A 134 -6.44 15.00 25.11
CA VAL A 134 -7.56 14.53 25.94
C VAL A 134 -8.01 13.14 25.52
N LEU A 135 -7.89 12.79 24.24
CA LEU A 135 -8.40 11.53 23.71
C LEU A 135 -7.67 10.32 24.33
N ALA A 136 -8.45 9.39 24.86
CA ALA A 136 -7.91 8.19 25.48
C ALA A 136 -7.24 7.30 24.41
N LYS A 137 -6.07 6.74 24.76
CA LYS A 137 -5.25 5.95 23.82
C LYS A 137 -6.01 4.75 23.23
N ASN A 138 -6.86 4.11 24.03
CA ASN A 138 -7.71 3.01 23.61
C ASN A 138 -8.75 3.43 22.56
N GLU A 139 -9.37 4.60 22.71
CA GLU A 139 -10.34 5.13 21.75
C GLU A 139 -9.67 5.50 20.43
N PHE A 140 -8.48 6.11 20.49
CA PHE A 140 -7.68 6.39 19.31
C PHE A 140 -7.32 5.12 18.53
N CYS A 141 -6.78 4.10 19.23
CA CYS A 141 -6.46 2.82 18.62
C CYS A 141 -7.71 2.14 18.04
N ARG A 142 -8.85 2.22 18.71
CA ARG A 142 -10.12 1.66 18.22
C ARG A 142 -10.55 2.34 16.93
N ALA A 143 -10.48 3.67 16.84
CA ALA A 143 -10.83 4.40 15.62
C ALA A 143 -9.94 4.00 14.43
N GLN A 144 -8.63 3.87 14.65
CA GLN A 144 -7.71 3.38 13.62
C GLN A 144 -8.04 1.95 13.19
N GLN A 145 -8.34 1.06 14.14
CA GLN A 145 -8.68 -0.33 13.86
C GLN A 145 -9.99 -0.47 13.07
N VAL A 146 -11.01 0.33 13.37
CA VAL A 146 -12.27 0.34 12.61
C VAL A 146 -11.98 0.72 11.15
N LEU A 147 -11.30 1.86 10.92
CA LEU A 147 -10.93 2.28 9.57
C LEU A 147 -10.15 1.21 8.81
N LEU A 148 -9.09 0.66 9.41
CA LEU A 148 -8.23 -0.32 8.74
C LEU A 148 -8.98 -1.62 8.44
N LYS A 149 -9.88 -2.07 9.32
CA LYS A 149 -10.72 -3.25 9.07
C LYS A 149 -11.73 -3.01 7.95
N ASP A 150 -12.35 -1.83 7.92
CA ASP A 150 -13.30 -1.47 6.87
C ASP A 150 -12.62 -1.43 5.50
N VAL A 151 -11.43 -0.83 5.43
CA VAL A 151 -10.61 -0.83 4.21
C VAL A 151 -10.16 -2.24 3.84
N GLU A 152 -9.66 -3.03 4.79
CA GLU A 152 -9.24 -4.42 4.53
C GLU A 152 -10.39 -5.26 3.96
N MET A 153 -11.61 -5.12 4.50
CA MET A 153 -12.79 -5.83 4.01
C MET A 153 -13.16 -5.44 2.58
N ALA A 154 -13.12 -4.15 2.27
CA ALA A 154 -13.44 -3.65 0.94
C ALA A 154 -12.41 -4.11 -0.11
N VAL A 155 -11.10 -3.99 0.21
CA VAL A 155 -10.02 -4.44 -0.67
C VAL A 155 -10.05 -5.96 -0.86
N ARG A 156 -10.30 -6.73 0.21
CA ARG A 156 -10.41 -8.19 0.13
C ARG A 156 -11.56 -8.60 -0.78
N SER A 157 -12.72 -7.95 -0.67
CA SER A 157 -13.88 -8.25 -1.53
C SER A 157 -13.56 -7.95 -3.00
N TYR A 158 -12.97 -6.79 -3.27
CA TYR A 158 -12.57 -6.39 -4.61
C TYR A 158 -11.54 -7.36 -5.24
N LEU A 159 -10.46 -7.67 -4.50
CA LEU A 159 -9.43 -8.60 -4.99
C LEU A 159 -9.95 -10.03 -5.16
N ALA A 160 -10.85 -10.49 -4.30
CA ALA A 160 -11.44 -11.83 -4.44
C ALA A 160 -12.21 -11.97 -5.77
N GLU A 161 -12.93 -10.94 -6.19
CA GLU A 161 -13.64 -10.92 -7.47
C GLU A 161 -12.70 -10.88 -8.68
N HIS A 162 -11.58 -10.15 -8.57
CA HIS A 162 -10.71 -9.86 -9.72
C HIS A 162 -9.51 -10.81 -9.85
N MET A 163 -9.11 -11.49 -8.77
CA MET A 163 -8.02 -12.47 -8.79
C MET A 163 -8.50 -13.91 -8.99
N SER A 164 -9.77 -14.23 -8.69
CA SER A 164 -10.33 -15.58 -8.87
C SER A 164 -10.79 -15.91 -10.29
N LEU A 165 -10.80 -14.93 -11.21
CA LEU A 165 -11.29 -15.09 -12.59
C LEU A 165 -10.27 -15.75 -13.55
N ARG A 166 -9.49 -16.74 -13.12
CA ARG A 166 -8.71 -17.60 -14.02
C ARG A 166 -8.76 -19.08 -13.65
#